data_AF-A0ABD0KWA4-F1
#
_entry.id   AF-A0ABD0KWA4-F1
#
_cell.length_a   1.000
_cell.length_b   1.000
_cell.length_c   1.000
_cell.angle_alpha   90.00
_cell.angle_beta   90.00
_cell.angle_gamma   90.00
#
_symmetry.space_group_name_H-M   'P 1'
#
loop_
_entity.id
_entity.type
_entity.pdbx_description
1 polymer ?
#
loop_
_entity_poly.entity_id
_entity_poly.type
_entity_poly.pdbx_seq_one_letter_code
_entity_poly.pdbx_strand_id
1 'polypeptide(L)'
;MAALQERVVSFLKLVAGLESMPLFCAYLLMIALSGVWQRLVAPLNLRPLLIIHNFACCLGSLVTLAGFAYSVWDAGSFYSRQQSESLTFYFWLYWMTKVVELLDTVFMVLRHKARQISFLHVYHHASMLLLSNLAYSFYPWPGIAVFLAMNSFVHIVLYLYYGLTALLPDNPPTWKKQMTQVQILQFLVGFVIATQG
;
A
#
# COMPACT_ATOMS: atom_id res chain seq x y z
N MET A 1 35.47 5.26 1.80
CA MET A 1 34.59 5.85 0.77
C MET A 1 34.20 4.85 -0.33
N ALA A 2 35.14 4.09 -0.91
CA ALA A 2 34.84 3.08 -1.94
C ALA A 2 33.80 2.00 -1.52
N ALA A 3 33.90 1.43 -0.32
CA ALA A 3 32.94 0.43 0.17
C ALA A 3 31.51 0.97 0.39
N LEU A 4 31.37 2.26 0.73
CA LEU A 4 30.05 2.90 0.85
C LEU A 4 29.43 3.09 -0.53
N GLN A 5 30.23 3.56 -1.49
CA GLN A 5 29.79 3.74 -2.87
C GLN A 5 29.36 2.41 -3.50
N GLU A 6 30.09 1.33 -3.27
CA GLU A 6 29.75 0.00 -3.78
C GLU A 6 28.45 -0.54 -3.18
N ARG A 7 28.21 -0.32 -1.88
CA ARG A 7 26.94 -0.67 -1.22
C ARG A 7 25.76 0.12 -1.79
N VAL A 8 25.93 1.42 -1.98
CA VAL A 8 24.90 2.30 -2.57
C VAL A 8 24.58 1.88 -4.00
N VAL A 9 25.61 1.64 -4.83
CA VAL A 9 25.42 1.21 -6.22
C VAL A 9 24.73 -0.16 -6.29
N SER A 10 25.11 -1.09 -5.42
CA SER A 10 24.48 -2.42 -5.34
C SER A 10 23.01 -2.31 -4.93
N PHE A 11 22.70 -1.48 -3.93
CA PHE A 11 21.32 -1.23 -3.51
C PHE A 11 20.49 -0.60 -4.63
N LEU A 12 21.02 0.40 -5.33
CA LEU A 12 20.34 1.05 -6.45
C LEU A 12 20.07 0.08 -7.60
N LYS A 13 21.03 -0.80 -7.92
CA LYS A 13 20.83 -1.86 -8.92
C LYS A 13 19.75 -2.84 -8.49
N LEU A 14 19.72 -3.19 -7.20
CA LEU A 14 18.69 -4.08 -6.65
C LEU A 14 17.31 -3.45 -6.77
N VAL A 15 17.14 -2.18 -6.35
CA VAL A 15 15.86 -1.46 -6.45
C VAL A 15 15.44 -1.28 -7.91
N ALA A 16 16.38 -0.92 -8.79
CA ALA A 16 16.10 -0.76 -10.22
C ALA A 16 15.73 -2.09 -10.91
N GLY A 17 16.22 -3.23 -10.39
CA GLY A 17 15.91 -4.57 -10.87
C GLY A 17 14.63 -5.17 -10.32
N LEU A 18 13.90 -4.47 -9.43
CA LEU A 18 12.63 -4.95 -8.90
C LEU A 18 11.55 -5.01 -10.00
N GLU A 19 10.73 -6.06 -9.98
CA GLU A 19 9.60 -6.24 -10.90
C GLU A 19 8.60 -5.06 -10.87
N SER A 20 8.54 -4.34 -9.75
CA SER A 20 7.68 -3.18 -9.54
C SER A 20 8.23 -1.88 -10.15
N MET A 21 9.48 -1.85 -10.60
CA MET A 21 10.12 -0.61 -11.09
C MET A 21 9.46 -0.05 -12.36
N PRO A 22 9.09 -0.85 -13.38
CA PRO A 22 8.34 -0.36 -14.52
C PRO A 22 6.98 0.23 -14.13
N LEU A 23 6.26 -0.43 -13.21
CA LEU A 23 4.98 0.06 -12.69
C LEU A 23 5.16 1.39 -11.94
N PHE A 24 6.20 1.52 -11.14
CA PHE A 24 6.53 2.76 -10.43
C PHE A 24 6.78 3.92 -11.42
N CYS A 25 7.58 3.68 -12.47
CA CYS A 25 7.82 4.68 -13.51
C CYS A 25 6.53 5.06 -14.25
N ALA A 26 5.71 4.08 -14.62
CA ALA A 26 4.43 4.30 -15.29
C ALA A 26 3.46 5.09 -14.39
N TYR A 27 3.43 4.81 -13.09
CA TYR A 27 2.62 5.52 -12.10
C TYR A 27 3.00 7.00 -12.00
N LEU A 28 4.30 7.30 -11.89
CA LEU A 28 4.78 8.69 -11.85
C LEU A 28 4.51 9.43 -13.17
N LEU A 29 4.70 8.74 -14.30
CA LEU A 29 4.40 9.30 -15.62
C LEU A 29 2.92 9.64 -15.76
N MET A 30 2.03 8.76 -15.30
CA MET A 30 0.59 9.01 -15.28
C MET A 30 0.23 10.26 -14.46
N ILE A 31 0.86 10.45 -13.30
CA ILE A 31 0.63 11.66 -12.48
C ILE A 31 1.14 12.90 -13.20
N ALA A 32 2.32 12.85 -13.82
CA ALA A 32 2.87 13.98 -14.58
C ALA A 32 1.97 14.36 -15.77
N LEU A 33 1.39 13.37 -16.45
CA LEU A 33 0.49 13.58 -17.58
C LEU A 33 -0.96 13.93 -17.16
N SER A 34 -1.31 13.76 -15.88
CA SER A 34 -2.67 13.98 -15.38
C SER A 34 -3.19 15.40 -15.66
N GLY A 35 -2.32 16.42 -15.58
CA GLY A 35 -2.70 17.80 -15.85
C GLY A 35 -3.03 18.07 -17.32
N VAL A 36 -2.39 17.35 -18.25
CA VAL A 36 -2.71 17.42 -19.69
C VAL A 36 -4.04 16.73 -19.94
N TRP A 37 -4.24 15.52 -19.39
CA TRP A 37 -5.48 14.77 -19.51
C TRP A 37 -6.70 15.58 -19.03
N GLN A 38 -6.58 16.23 -17.87
CA GLN A 38 -7.67 17.01 -17.27
C GLN A 38 -8.09 18.23 -18.10
N ARG A 39 -7.23 18.70 -19.02
CA ARG A 39 -7.55 19.78 -19.97
C ARG A 39 -8.24 19.26 -21.24
N LEU A 40 -8.04 17.99 -21.58
CA LEU A 40 -8.52 17.40 -22.84
C LEU A 40 -9.84 16.62 -22.69
N VAL A 41 -10.14 16.10 -21.51
CA VAL A 41 -11.25 15.17 -21.29
C VAL A 41 -12.17 15.68 -20.17
N ALA A 42 -13.47 15.40 -20.27
CA ALA A 42 -14.44 15.72 -19.21
C ALA A 42 -14.36 14.69 -18.05
N PRO A 43 -14.70 15.08 -16.80
CA PRO A 43 -14.60 14.19 -15.66
C PRO A 43 -15.55 12.99 -15.79
N LEU A 44 -15.02 11.78 -15.59
CA LEU A 44 -15.80 10.55 -15.69
C LEU A 44 -16.56 10.25 -14.39
N ASN A 45 -17.78 9.74 -14.51
CA ASN A 45 -18.55 9.24 -13.36
C ASN A 45 -18.27 7.74 -13.14
N LEU A 46 -17.26 7.45 -12.31
CA LEU A 46 -16.82 6.09 -12.02
C LEU A 46 -17.29 5.59 -10.64
N ARG A 47 -18.41 6.13 -10.13
CA ARG A 47 -18.88 5.83 -8.77
C ARG A 47 -19.12 4.33 -8.51
N PRO A 48 -19.79 3.55 -9.39
CA PRO A 48 -19.99 2.12 -9.16
C PRO A 48 -18.67 1.34 -9.11
N LEU A 49 -17.74 1.67 -10.02
CA LEU A 49 -16.41 1.04 -10.05
C LEU A 49 -15.62 1.34 -8.78
N LEU A 50 -15.70 2.57 -8.27
CA LEU A 50 -15.03 2.96 -7.03
C LEU A 50 -15.61 2.24 -5.80
N ILE A 51 -16.92 1.97 -5.78
CA ILE A 51 -17.54 1.17 -4.73
C ILE A 51 -16.99 -0.27 -4.76
N ILE A 52 -17.03 -0.91 -5.93
CA ILE A 52 -16.52 -2.28 -6.12
C ILE A 52 -15.04 -2.36 -5.73
N HIS A 53 -14.24 -1.41 -6.21
CA HIS A 53 -12.81 -1.32 -5.93
C HIS A 53 -12.52 -1.19 -4.43
N ASN A 54 -13.19 -0.28 -3.73
CA ASN A 54 -12.98 -0.08 -2.29
C ASN A 54 -13.35 -1.35 -1.49
N PHE A 55 -14.48 -2.00 -1.82
CA PHE A 55 -14.84 -3.25 -1.14
C PHE A 55 -13.88 -4.41 -1.48
N ALA A 56 -13.38 -4.48 -2.71
CA ALA A 56 -12.36 -5.45 -3.10
C ALA A 56 -11.05 -5.22 -2.33
N CYS A 57 -10.60 -3.98 -2.21
CA CYS A 57 -9.41 -3.63 -1.42
C CYS A 57 -9.61 -3.92 0.08
N CYS A 58 -10.81 -3.67 0.61
CA CYS A 58 -11.17 -4.02 1.98
C CYS A 58 -11.08 -5.54 2.21
N LEU A 59 -11.61 -6.34 1.28
CA LEU A 59 -11.55 -7.80 1.36
C LEU A 59 -10.12 -8.32 1.21
N GLY A 60 -9.34 -7.80 0.25
CA GLY A 60 -7.92 -8.15 0.08
C GLY A 60 -7.09 -7.81 1.33
N SER A 61 -7.39 -6.69 1.97
CA SER A 61 -6.76 -6.29 3.24
C SER A 61 -7.14 -7.24 4.39
N LEU A 62 -8.40 -7.73 4.42
CA LEU A 62 -8.83 -8.73 5.40
C LEU A 62 -8.12 -10.08 5.21
N VAL A 63 -8.01 -10.54 3.97
CA VAL A 63 -7.31 -11.80 3.64
C VAL A 63 -5.83 -11.73 3.99
N THR A 64 -5.16 -10.62 3.65
CA THR A 64 -3.73 -10.44 3.99
C THR A 64 -3.52 -10.31 5.49
N LEU A 65 -4.42 -9.64 6.23
CA LEU A 65 -4.38 -9.58 7.69
C LEU A 65 -4.49 -10.97 8.32
N ALA A 66 -5.49 -11.75 7.92
CA ALA A 66 -5.69 -13.11 8.43
C ALA A 66 -4.50 -14.02 8.07
N GLY A 67 -3.99 -13.89 6.86
CA GLY A 67 -2.83 -14.64 6.38
C GLY A 67 -1.57 -14.36 7.19
N PHE A 68 -1.23 -13.09 7.40
CA PHE A 68 -0.08 -12.72 8.23
C PHE A 68 -0.27 -13.15 9.69
N ALA A 69 -1.47 -13.01 10.26
CA ALA A 69 -1.75 -13.46 11.62
C ALA A 69 -1.53 -14.97 11.77
N TYR A 70 -2.02 -15.76 10.81
CA TYR A 70 -1.79 -17.20 10.75
C TYR A 70 -0.31 -17.54 10.62
N SER A 71 0.41 -16.93 9.67
CA SER A 71 1.82 -17.22 9.46
C SER A 71 2.72 -16.82 10.63
N VAL A 72 2.36 -15.75 11.36
CA VAL A 72 3.06 -15.34 12.57
C VAL A 72 2.81 -16.33 13.72
N TRP A 73 1.57 -16.82 13.85
CA TRP A 73 1.22 -17.85 14.83
C TRP A 73 1.95 -19.16 14.56
N ASP A 74 1.94 -19.62 13.31
CA ASP A 74 2.60 -20.83 12.84
C ASP A 74 4.13 -20.77 13.02
N ALA A 75 4.74 -19.60 12.81
CA ALA A 75 6.18 -19.41 13.00
C ALA A 75 6.64 -19.55 14.47
N GLY A 76 5.73 -19.43 15.45
CA GLY A 76 6.00 -19.57 16.90
C GLY A 76 6.91 -18.50 17.52
N SER A 77 7.63 -17.72 16.71
CA SER A 77 8.54 -16.65 17.12
C SER A 77 8.65 -15.57 16.04
N PHE A 78 8.60 -14.30 16.47
CA PHE A 78 8.83 -13.14 15.59
C PHE A 78 10.23 -13.09 14.98
N TYR A 79 11.20 -13.74 15.63
CA TYR A 79 12.61 -13.79 15.22
C TYR A 79 12.94 -15.05 14.40
N SER A 80 11.94 -15.90 14.13
CA SER A 80 12.17 -17.08 13.29
C SER A 80 12.66 -16.65 11.90
N ARG A 81 13.80 -17.18 11.49
CA ARG A 81 14.35 -17.00 10.13
C ARG A 81 13.96 -18.12 9.19
N GLN A 82 13.16 -19.08 9.65
CA GLN A 82 12.73 -20.19 8.84
C GLN A 82 11.68 -19.68 7.83
N GLN A 83 11.99 -19.82 6.54
CA GLN A 83 11.05 -19.46 5.49
C GLN A 83 9.90 -20.47 5.47
N SER A 84 8.69 -19.98 5.65
CA SER A 84 7.44 -20.74 5.45
C SER A 84 6.87 -20.36 4.09
N GLU A 85 6.49 -21.35 3.28
CA GLU A 85 5.87 -21.11 1.97
C GLU A 85 4.59 -20.28 2.10
N SER A 86 3.81 -20.49 3.17
CA SER A 86 2.61 -19.72 3.47
C SER A 86 2.92 -18.26 3.72
N LEU A 87 4.00 -17.97 4.46
CA LEU A 87 4.42 -16.59 4.73
C LEU A 87 4.77 -15.88 3.41
N THR A 88 5.62 -16.50 2.58
CA THR A 88 6.00 -15.96 1.28
C THR A 88 4.80 -15.69 0.38
N PHE A 89 3.81 -16.59 0.37
CA PHE A 89 2.56 -16.40 -0.37
C PHE A 89 1.79 -15.17 0.10
N TYR A 90 1.66 -14.93 1.40
CA TYR A 90 0.95 -13.75 1.91
C TYR A 90 1.73 -12.45 1.69
N PHE A 91 3.06 -12.48 1.68
CA PHE A 91 3.88 -11.35 1.24
C PHE A 91 3.61 -11.01 -0.24
N TRP A 92 3.58 -12.02 -1.11
CA TRP A 92 3.23 -11.84 -2.51
C TRP A 92 1.81 -11.26 -2.69
N LEU A 93 0.84 -11.83 -1.97
CA LEU A 93 -0.55 -11.38 -2.02
C LEU A 93 -0.68 -9.93 -1.54
N TYR A 94 0.05 -9.55 -0.49
CA TYR A 94 0.09 -8.16 -0.02
C TYR A 94 0.74 -7.22 -1.04
N TRP A 95 1.81 -7.64 -1.71
CA TRP A 95 2.37 -6.84 -2.81
C TRP A 95 1.34 -6.64 -3.94
N MET A 96 0.59 -7.69 -4.29
CA MET A 96 -0.53 -7.59 -5.25
C MET A 96 -1.60 -6.59 -4.80
N THR A 97 -1.97 -6.55 -3.52
CA THR A 97 -2.93 -5.54 -3.05
C THR A 97 -2.37 -4.14 -3.29
N LYS A 98 -1.08 -3.88 -3.02
CA LYS A 98 -0.46 -2.56 -3.27
C LYS A 98 -0.43 -2.17 -4.74
N VAL A 99 -0.31 -3.12 -5.66
CA VAL A 99 -0.50 -2.86 -7.10
C VAL A 99 -1.93 -2.41 -7.39
N VAL A 100 -2.93 -3.10 -6.82
CA VAL A 100 -4.36 -2.75 -6.99
C VAL A 100 -4.66 -1.37 -6.38
N GLU A 101 -4.08 -1.03 -5.23
CA GLU A 101 -4.26 0.28 -4.58
C GLU A 101 -3.77 1.46 -5.46
N LEU A 102 -2.87 1.24 -6.43
CA LEU A 102 -2.49 2.29 -7.39
C LEU A 102 -3.68 2.81 -8.20
N LEU A 103 -4.72 1.98 -8.39
CA LEU A 103 -5.96 2.36 -9.05
C LEU A 103 -6.69 3.50 -8.30
N ASP A 104 -6.46 3.70 -7.00
CA ASP A 104 -7.00 4.85 -6.27
C ASP A 104 -6.57 6.16 -6.93
N THR A 105 -5.30 6.24 -7.31
CA THR A 105 -4.75 7.42 -7.98
C THR A 105 -5.29 7.53 -9.40
N VAL A 106 -5.47 6.40 -10.11
CA VAL A 106 -6.11 6.36 -11.43
C VAL A 106 -7.52 6.95 -11.35
N PHE A 107 -8.33 6.52 -10.38
CA PHE A 107 -9.67 7.05 -10.18
C PHE A 107 -9.66 8.54 -9.81
N MET A 108 -8.71 9.01 -9.01
CA MET A 108 -8.55 10.43 -8.70
C MET A 108 -8.23 11.26 -9.96
N VAL A 109 -7.34 10.76 -10.82
CA VAL A 109 -6.99 11.42 -12.10
C VAL A 109 -8.20 11.46 -13.03
N LEU A 110 -8.87 10.33 -13.25
CA LEU A 110 -10.03 10.22 -14.16
C LEU A 110 -11.25 11.04 -13.71
N ARG A 111 -11.40 11.26 -12.40
CA ARG A 111 -12.48 12.08 -11.81
C ARG A 111 -12.10 13.54 -11.59
N HIS A 112 -10.89 13.95 -12.02
CA HIS A 112 -10.36 15.30 -11.86
C HIS A 112 -10.29 15.74 -10.38
N LYS A 113 -9.98 14.81 -9.47
CA LYS A 113 -9.83 15.08 -8.03
C LYS A 113 -8.38 15.35 -7.66
N ALA A 114 -7.73 16.27 -8.36
CA ALA A 114 -6.31 16.62 -8.15
C ALA A 114 -5.99 17.02 -6.70
N ARG A 115 -6.93 17.62 -5.97
CA ARG A 115 -6.78 17.95 -4.54
C ARG A 115 -6.52 16.72 -3.65
N GLN A 116 -6.95 15.53 -4.07
CA GLN A 116 -6.73 14.28 -3.33
C GLN A 116 -5.33 13.70 -3.61
N ILE A 117 -4.73 14.03 -4.75
CA ILE A 117 -3.37 13.60 -5.14
C ILE A 117 -2.34 14.51 -4.46
N SER A 118 -2.22 14.35 -3.14
CA SER A 118 -1.24 15.07 -2.34
C SER A 118 0.16 14.45 -2.47
N PHE A 119 1.20 15.20 -2.09
CA PHE A 119 2.56 14.67 -2.00
C PHE A 119 2.63 13.42 -1.12
N LEU A 120 1.97 13.44 0.04
CA LEU A 120 1.95 12.31 0.97
C LEU A 120 1.31 11.07 0.35
N HIS A 121 0.21 11.25 -0.40
CA HIS A 121 -0.46 10.17 -1.11
C HIS A 121 0.47 9.50 -2.13
N VAL A 122 1.08 10.31 -3.02
CA VAL A 122 1.98 9.81 -4.06
C VAL A 122 3.21 9.15 -3.44
N TYR A 123 3.83 9.80 -2.45
CA TYR A 123 4.97 9.24 -1.73
C TYR A 123 4.63 7.90 -1.07
N HIS A 124 3.49 7.81 -0.39
CA HIS A 124 3.06 6.58 0.28
C HIS A 124 2.81 5.44 -0.71
N HIS A 125 1.98 5.64 -1.74
CA HIS A 125 1.68 4.57 -2.70
C HIS A 125 2.92 4.13 -3.49
N ALA A 126 3.76 5.07 -3.89
CA ALA A 126 4.97 4.76 -4.65
C ALA A 126 6.03 4.03 -3.80
N SER A 127 6.25 4.47 -2.55
CA SER A 127 7.18 3.80 -1.64
C SER A 127 6.66 2.43 -1.20
N MET A 128 5.37 2.31 -0.85
CA MET A 128 4.77 1.03 -0.45
C MET A 128 4.84 -0.02 -1.55
N LEU A 129 4.67 0.37 -2.82
CA LEU A 129 4.83 -0.54 -3.97
C LEU A 129 6.25 -1.12 -4.03
N LEU A 130 7.28 -0.30 -3.88
CA LEU A 130 8.68 -0.74 -3.94
C LEU A 130 9.08 -1.52 -2.69
N LEU A 131 8.72 -1.04 -1.50
CA LEU A 131 9.07 -1.65 -0.22
C LEU A 131 8.39 -3.01 -0.03
N SER A 132 7.13 -3.17 -0.45
CA SER A 132 6.44 -4.45 -0.36
C SER A 132 7.01 -5.49 -1.33
N ASN A 133 7.43 -5.08 -2.53
CA ASN A 133 8.13 -5.98 -3.46
C ASN A 133 9.49 -6.41 -2.89
N LEU A 134 10.26 -5.44 -2.36
CA LEU A 134 11.54 -5.72 -1.70
C LEU A 134 11.37 -6.71 -0.53
N ALA A 135 10.35 -6.49 0.30
CA ALA A 135 10.04 -7.33 1.44
C ALA A 135 9.65 -8.75 1.01
N TYR A 136 8.83 -8.88 -0.04
CA TYR A 136 8.48 -10.16 -0.63
C TYR A 136 9.70 -10.90 -1.20
N SER A 137 10.53 -10.23 -2.00
CA SER A 137 11.64 -10.89 -2.71
C SER A 137 12.82 -11.27 -1.82
N PHE A 138 13.11 -10.50 -0.77
CA PHE A 138 14.35 -10.66 -0.01
C PHE A 138 14.15 -10.87 1.50
N TYR A 139 13.03 -10.43 2.06
CA TYR A 139 12.82 -10.41 3.52
C TYR A 139 11.42 -10.90 3.96
N PRO A 140 10.96 -12.10 3.53
CA PRO A 140 9.70 -12.67 4.02
C PRO A 140 9.89 -13.19 5.45
N TRP A 141 9.95 -12.27 6.42
CA TRP A 141 10.22 -12.56 7.83
C TRP A 141 9.00 -12.25 8.71
N PRO A 142 8.73 -13.05 9.76
CA PRO A 142 7.58 -12.86 10.64
C PRO A 142 7.53 -11.46 11.29
N GLY A 143 8.68 -10.89 11.68
CA GLY A 143 8.74 -9.54 12.25
C GLY A 143 8.21 -8.45 11.30
N ILE A 144 8.50 -8.56 10.00
CA ILE A 144 7.97 -7.63 8.98
C ILE A 144 6.48 -7.91 8.74
N ALA A 145 6.06 -9.18 8.76
CA ALA A 145 4.64 -9.54 8.61
C ALA A 145 3.74 -8.91 9.68
N VAL A 146 4.21 -8.72 10.91
CA VAL A 146 3.44 -8.00 11.96
C VAL A 146 3.17 -6.55 11.55
N PHE A 147 4.18 -5.87 11.01
CA PHE A 147 4.03 -4.50 10.51
C PHE A 147 3.07 -4.42 9.32
N LEU A 148 3.19 -5.37 8.38
CA LEU A 148 2.29 -5.47 7.22
C LEU A 148 0.86 -5.81 7.66
N ALA A 149 0.67 -6.67 8.65
CA ALA A 149 -0.63 -6.98 9.25
C ALA A 149 -1.27 -5.73 9.86
N MET A 150 -0.51 -4.93 10.62
CA MET A 150 -1.00 -3.66 11.15
C MET A 150 -1.42 -2.71 10.01
N ASN A 151 -0.65 -2.62 8.92
CA ASN A 151 -1.04 -1.83 7.75
C ASN A 151 -2.35 -2.37 7.13
N SER A 152 -2.46 -3.68 6.91
CA SER A 152 -3.68 -4.31 6.41
C SER A 152 -4.89 -3.99 7.28
N PHE A 153 -4.77 -4.01 8.62
CA PHE A 153 -5.85 -3.63 9.52
C PHE A 153 -6.32 -2.18 9.29
N VAL A 154 -5.37 -1.23 9.19
CA VAL A 154 -5.71 0.17 8.91
C VAL A 154 -6.36 0.31 7.54
N HIS A 155 -5.89 -0.44 6.54
CA HIS A 155 -6.46 -0.44 5.19
C HIS A 155 -7.88 -1.01 5.14
N ILE A 156 -8.22 -2.02 5.95
CA ILE A 156 -9.62 -2.49 6.11
C ILE A 156 -10.51 -1.33 6.53
N VAL A 157 -10.14 -0.61 7.60
CA VAL A 157 -10.94 0.51 8.14
C VAL A 157 -11.03 1.65 7.12
N LEU A 158 -9.93 1.97 6.45
CA LEU A 158 -9.83 3.01 5.44
C LEU A 158 -10.74 2.72 4.22
N TYR A 159 -10.61 1.54 3.62
CA TYR A 159 -11.38 1.17 2.44
C TYR A 159 -12.85 0.93 2.76
N LEU A 160 -13.17 0.44 3.97
CA LEU A 160 -14.55 0.39 4.43
C LEU A 160 -15.15 1.80 4.52
N TYR A 161 -14.44 2.76 5.09
CA TYR A 161 -14.88 4.15 5.15
C TYR A 161 -15.11 4.75 3.75
N TYR A 162 -14.18 4.54 2.81
CA TYR A 162 -14.33 5.04 1.44
C TYR A 162 -15.44 4.33 0.66
N GLY A 163 -15.60 3.02 0.83
CA GLY A 163 -16.69 2.24 0.25
C GLY A 163 -18.05 2.74 0.74
N LEU A 164 -18.20 2.93 2.05
CA LEU A 164 -19.43 3.46 2.66
C LEU A 164 -19.73 4.90 2.22
N THR A 165 -18.71 5.76 2.16
CA THR A 165 -18.88 7.15 1.68
C THR A 165 -19.31 7.19 0.21
N ALA A 166 -18.84 6.26 -0.62
CA ALA A 166 -19.23 6.16 -2.02
C ALA A 166 -20.64 5.55 -2.18
N LEU A 167 -21.03 4.63 -1.30
CA LEU A 167 -22.35 4.00 -1.29
C LEU A 167 -23.44 4.96 -0.77
N LEU A 168 -23.16 5.66 0.34
CA LEU A 168 -24.09 6.53 1.09
C LEU A 168 -23.60 8.00 1.07
N PRO A 169 -23.78 8.72 -0.05
CA PRO A 169 -23.26 10.08 -0.21
C PRO A 169 -24.02 11.09 0.67
N ASP A 170 -25.29 10.82 0.97
CA ASP A 170 -26.15 11.70 1.77
C ASP A 170 -25.96 11.48 3.27
N ASN A 171 -25.35 10.37 3.68
CA ASN A 171 -25.05 10.05 5.07
C ASN A 171 -23.66 9.43 5.21
N PRO A 172 -22.59 10.23 4.98
CA PRO A 172 -21.23 9.74 5.08
C PRO A 172 -20.91 9.39 6.54
N PRO A 173 -20.04 8.40 6.78
CA PRO A 173 -19.72 7.99 8.14
C PRO A 173 -19.02 9.11 8.93
N THR A 174 -19.43 9.34 10.18
CA THR A 174 -18.95 10.47 11.02
C THR A 174 -17.55 10.25 11.62
N TRP A 175 -17.00 9.05 11.48
CA TRP A 175 -15.79 8.58 12.18
C TRP A 175 -14.49 8.81 11.39
N LYS A 176 -14.51 9.76 10.44
CA LYS A 176 -13.34 10.17 9.64
C LYS A 176 -12.15 10.57 10.52
N LYS A 177 -12.40 11.29 11.62
CA LYS A 177 -11.34 11.79 12.52
C LYS A 177 -10.62 10.63 13.21
N GLN A 178 -11.38 9.65 13.69
CA GLN A 178 -10.88 8.45 14.36
C GLN A 178 -10.03 7.62 13.41
N MET A 179 -10.46 7.46 12.16
CA MET A 179 -9.67 6.79 11.12
C MET A 179 -8.31 7.47 10.91
N THR A 180 -8.27 8.80 10.81
CA THR A 180 -7.00 9.53 10.67
C THR A 180 -6.11 9.38 11.90
N GLN A 181 -6.68 9.34 13.10
CA GLN A 181 -5.92 9.08 14.34
C GLN A 181 -5.28 7.68 14.33
N VAL A 182 -6.02 6.67 13.87
CA VAL A 182 -5.49 5.29 13.74
C VAL A 182 -4.36 5.23 12.71
N GLN A 183 -4.47 5.93 11.58
CA GLN A 183 -3.39 6.01 10.58
C GLN A 183 -2.12 6.65 11.15
N ILE A 184 -2.25 7.77 11.88
CA ILE A 184 -1.12 8.44 12.51
C ILE A 184 -0.47 7.53 13.56
N LEU A 185 -1.28 6.85 14.39
CA LEU A 185 -0.78 5.91 15.38
C LEU A 185 0.00 4.76 14.74
N GLN A 186 -0.48 4.21 13.62
CA GLN A 186 0.21 3.16 12.86
C GLN A 186 1.61 3.61 12.40
N PHE A 187 1.76 4.85 11.92
CA PHE A 187 3.07 5.37 11.53
C PHE A 187 4.00 5.57 12.72
N LEU A 188 3.49 6.05 13.85
CA LEU A 188 4.28 6.22 15.08
C LEU A 188 4.78 4.88 15.62
N VAL A 189 3.90 3.88 15.70
CA VAL A 189 4.26 2.52 16.12
C VAL A 189 5.28 1.92 15.16
N GLY A 190 5.06 2.08 13.84
CA GLY A 190 6.02 1.64 12.82
C GLY A 190 7.40 2.24 12.99
N PHE A 191 7.47 3.54 13.26
CA PHE A 191 8.73 4.26 13.48
C PHE A 191 9.46 3.74 14.72
N VAL A 192 8.76 3.54 15.84
CA VAL A 192 9.36 3.00 17.08
C VAL A 192 9.92 1.59 16.85
N ILE A 193 9.14 0.71 16.23
CA ILE A 193 9.59 -0.66 15.92
C ILE A 193 10.82 -0.64 15.02
N ALA A 194 10.85 0.23 14.01
CA ALA A 194 12.00 0.37 13.12
C ALA A 194 13.28 0.87 13.84
N THR A 195 13.15 1.65 14.92
CA THR A 195 14.29 2.11 15.73
C THR A 195 14.83 1.08 16.72
N GLN A 196 14.06 0.03 17.02
CA GLN A 196 14.43 -1.03 17.97
C GLN A 196 15.08 -2.25 17.30
N GLY A 197 15.27 -2.21 15.97
CA GLY A 197 15.85 -3.27 15.15
C GLY A 197 17.30 -3.05 14.76
#